data_AF-A0AAW1W580-F1
#
_entry.id   AF-A0AAW1W580-F1
#
_cell.length_a   1.000
_cell.length_b   1.000
_cell.length_c   1.000
_cell.angle_alpha   90.00
_cell.angle_beta   90.00
_cell.angle_gamma   90.00
#
_symmetry.space_group_name_H-M   'P 1'
#
loop_
_entity.id
_entity.type
_entity.pdbx_description
1 polymer ?
#
loop_
_entity_poly.entity_id
_entity_poly.type
_entity_poly.pdbx_seq_one_letter_code
_entity_poly.pdbx_strand_id
1 'polypeptide(L)'
;MASSLHIPICIPTCSSSLGARKTRNFTTFCSINAKAKAKIPIPPINPRDPFLSRLASVALNSPETLLNGPAKNSDSLPYLDIFDEPKLMATPAQVERSVSYNEHRPRKPPPDLPSLLLHGRIVYIGMPLVPAVTELIVAELMYLQWMDPKQPIYIYINSTGTTRDDGETVGMESEGFAIYDAMMQLKNEIHTVAVGAAIGQACLLLAAGTKGYRFMMPHAKAMIQQPRVPSSGLMPASDVLIRAKEVITNRDTLVKLLSKHTGNSVEAVSNVMKRPYYMDSTTAKEFGVIDKILWRGQEKIMADVASPEDWDKNAGVKVVDEL
;
A
#
# COMPACT_ATOMS: atom_id res chain seq x y z
N MET A 1 -60.10 -10.92 29.48
CA MET A 1 -59.25 -12.08 29.87
C MET A 1 -58.16 -12.25 28.82
N ALA A 2 -56.98 -11.69 29.07
CA ALA A 2 -55.70 -12.09 28.49
C ALA A 2 -54.62 -11.32 29.25
N SER A 3 -53.74 -12.06 29.89
CA SER A 3 -52.92 -11.66 31.02
C SER A 3 -51.57 -11.11 30.54
N SER A 4 -51.23 -9.88 30.93
CA SER A 4 -49.91 -9.28 30.76
C SER A 4 -48.96 -9.79 31.86
N LEU A 5 -47.92 -10.52 31.47
CA LEU A 5 -46.86 -10.97 32.38
C LEU A 5 -45.71 -9.95 32.40
N HIS A 6 -45.63 -9.19 33.48
CA HIS A 6 -44.43 -8.48 33.93
C HIS A 6 -43.44 -9.47 34.54
N ILE A 7 -42.16 -9.36 34.18
CA ILE A 7 -41.03 -10.01 34.87
C ILE A 7 -40.09 -8.91 35.39
N PRO A 8 -39.88 -8.78 36.71
CA PRO A 8 -38.89 -7.88 37.27
C PRO A 8 -37.53 -8.60 37.45
N ILE A 9 -36.45 -7.92 37.07
CA ILE A 9 -35.07 -8.34 37.31
C ILE A 9 -34.60 -7.71 38.62
N CYS A 10 -34.06 -8.53 39.53
CA CYS A 10 -33.47 -8.11 40.80
C CYS A 10 -32.00 -8.56 40.91
N ILE A 11 -31.13 -7.57 41.23
CA ILE A 11 -30.04 -7.60 42.24
C ILE A 11 -28.74 -8.36 41.82
N PRO A 12 -27.48 -7.93 42.17
CA PRO A 12 -27.09 -7.21 43.39
C PRO A 12 -26.12 -6.02 43.30
N THR A 13 -26.24 -5.20 44.35
CA THR A 13 -25.24 -4.30 44.92
C THR A 13 -24.16 -5.08 45.68
N CYS A 14 -22.88 -4.75 45.47
CA CYS A 14 -21.78 -5.10 46.37
C CYS A 14 -20.94 -3.85 46.68
N SER A 15 -20.92 -3.47 47.95
CA SER A 15 -19.96 -2.58 48.59
C SER A 15 -18.79 -3.41 49.14
N SER A 16 -17.55 -2.90 49.09
CA SER A 16 -16.61 -2.93 50.22
C SER A 16 -15.18 -2.46 49.87
N SER A 17 -14.70 -1.59 50.77
CA SER A 17 -13.35 -1.46 51.33
C SER A 17 -12.17 -0.91 50.51
N LEU A 18 -11.71 0.24 51.02
CA LEU A 18 -10.40 0.87 50.79
C LEU A 18 -9.24 -0.07 51.16
N GLY A 19 -8.23 -0.14 50.27
CA GLY A 19 -6.91 -0.73 50.54
C GLY A 19 -5.82 0.35 50.57
N ALA A 20 -5.17 0.52 51.71
CA ALA A 20 -4.15 1.52 52.00
C ALA A 20 -2.84 1.31 51.20
N ARG A 21 -2.28 2.42 50.67
CA ARG A 21 -0.92 2.49 50.10
C ARG A 21 0.14 2.41 51.21
N LYS A 22 1.01 1.41 51.16
CA LYS A 22 2.24 1.33 51.98
C LYS A 22 3.39 2.07 51.31
N THR A 23 3.92 3.06 52.00
CA THR A 23 5.20 3.73 51.73
C THR A 23 6.37 2.78 52.02
N ARG A 24 7.39 2.77 51.17
CA ARG A 24 8.69 2.14 51.45
C ARG A 24 9.80 3.17 51.24
N ASN A 25 10.34 3.66 52.34
CA ASN A 25 11.57 4.45 52.38
C ASN A 25 12.76 3.50 52.20
N PHE A 26 13.60 3.76 51.20
CA PHE A 26 14.93 3.14 51.08
C PHE A 26 15.98 4.20 51.39
N THR A 27 16.56 4.10 52.59
CA THR A 27 17.81 4.79 52.95
C THR A 27 18.96 3.83 52.65
N THR A 28 19.93 4.26 51.83
CA THR A 28 21.21 3.54 51.66
C THR A 28 22.34 4.48 52.08
N PHE A 29 23.05 4.07 53.13
CA PHE A 29 24.27 4.72 53.61
C PHE A 29 25.44 4.22 52.75
N CYS A 30 26.15 5.16 52.13
CA CYS A 30 27.41 4.90 51.44
C CYS A 30 28.55 4.91 52.47
N SER A 31 29.32 3.82 52.58
CA SER A 31 30.60 3.83 53.28
C SER A 31 31.67 3.27 52.35
N ILE A 32 32.67 4.10 52.07
CA ILE A 32 33.82 3.80 51.22
C ILE A 32 34.93 3.32 52.15
N ASN A 33 35.43 2.10 51.94
CA ASN A 33 36.69 1.69 52.53
C ASN A 33 37.53 0.97 51.46
N ALA A 34 38.54 1.67 50.96
CA ALA A 34 39.35 1.26 49.81
C ALA A 34 40.64 0.58 50.27
N LYS A 35 40.77 -0.72 49.98
CA LYS A 35 42.05 -1.39 49.75
C LYS A 35 41.85 -2.47 48.69
N ALA A 36 42.25 -2.20 47.44
CA ALA A 36 42.21 -3.17 46.37
C ALA A 36 43.58 -3.30 45.69
N LYS A 37 44.25 -4.44 45.89
CA LYS A 37 45.12 -5.04 44.87
C LYS A 37 44.19 -5.68 43.84
N ALA A 38 43.66 -4.89 42.90
CA ALA A 38 42.81 -5.41 41.84
C ALA A 38 43.67 -5.88 40.67
N LYS A 39 43.54 -7.16 40.26
CA LYS A 39 43.84 -7.55 38.88
C LYS A 39 43.04 -6.60 37.98
N ILE A 40 43.71 -5.95 37.03
CA ILE A 40 43.07 -5.04 36.08
C ILE A 40 41.92 -5.82 35.42
N PRO A 41 40.65 -5.43 35.64
CA PRO A 41 39.54 -6.11 35.00
C PRO A 41 39.67 -5.86 33.51
N ILE A 42 39.92 -6.92 32.74
CA ILE A 42 39.87 -6.85 31.29
C ILE A 42 38.41 -6.54 30.96
N PRO A 43 38.10 -5.41 30.29
CA PRO A 43 36.73 -5.12 29.92
C PRO A 43 36.20 -6.26 29.04
N PRO A 44 34.90 -6.59 29.12
CA PRO A 44 34.34 -7.62 28.25
C PRO A 44 34.55 -7.19 26.79
N ILE A 45 35.50 -7.84 26.12
CA ILE A 45 35.79 -7.60 24.70
C ILE A 45 34.65 -8.21 23.90
N ASN A 46 33.94 -7.38 23.13
CA ASN A 46 32.95 -7.87 22.17
C ASN A 46 33.69 -8.45 20.94
N PRO A 47 33.61 -9.76 20.68
CA PRO A 47 34.33 -10.38 19.57
C PRO A 47 33.80 -9.93 18.19
N ARG A 48 32.65 -9.24 18.12
CA ARG A 48 32.07 -8.68 16.91
C ARG A 48 32.25 -7.16 16.78
N ASP A 49 33.14 -6.56 17.55
CA ASP A 49 33.37 -5.13 17.48
C ASP A 49 34.02 -4.74 16.12
N PRO A 50 33.36 -3.89 15.31
CA PRO A 50 33.92 -3.40 14.05
C PRO A 50 35.24 -2.64 14.23
N PHE A 51 35.44 -1.99 15.39
CA PHE A 51 36.69 -1.31 15.69
C PHE A 51 37.83 -2.31 15.92
N LEU A 52 37.62 -3.33 16.75
CA LEU A 52 38.65 -4.33 17.06
C LEU A 52 39.03 -5.19 15.86
N SER A 53 38.07 -5.56 15.01
CA SER A 53 38.35 -6.32 13.78
C SER A 53 39.19 -5.52 12.78
N ARG A 54 38.99 -4.20 12.71
CA ARG A 54 39.80 -3.31 11.89
C ARG A 54 41.15 -2.98 12.49
N LEU A 55 41.20 -2.78 13.80
CA LEU A 55 42.46 -2.63 14.51
C LEU A 55 43.33 -3.87 14.28
N ALA A 56 42.73 -5.08 14.33
CA ALA A 56 43.42 -6.31 13.99
C ALA A 56 43.87 -6.35 12.51
N SER A 57 43.03 -5.94 11.56
CA SER A 57 43.41 -5.93 10.13
C SER A 57 44.50 -4.91 9.79
N VAL A 58 44.48 -3.74 10.43
CA VAL A 58 45.51 -2.71 10.29
C VAL A 58 46.80 -3.16 10.98
N ALA A 59 46.71 -3.74 12.18
CA ALA A 59 47.87 -4.29 12.88
C ALA A 59 48.56 -5.42 12.10
N LEU A 60 47.81 -6.23 11.35
CA LEU A 60 48.38 -7.26 10.46
C LEU A 60 49.18 -6.66 9.30
N ASN A 61 48.76 -5.50 8.78
CA ASN A 61 49.41 -4.85 7.64
C ASN A 61 50.58 -3.95 8.05
N SER A 62 50.50 -3.32 9.21
CA SER A 62 51.49 -2.35 9.69
C SER A 62 51.59 -2.37 11.23
N PRO A 63 52.25 -3.39 11.81
CA PRO A 63 52.35 -3.52 13.26
C PRO A 63 53.27 -2.45 13.88
N GLU A 64 54.33 -2.06 13.16
CA GLU A 64 55.33 -1.11 13.67
C GLU A 64 54.78 0.32 13.78
N THR A 65 53.84 0.71 12.92
CA THR A 65 53.25 2.06 12.96
C THR A 65 52.35 2.28 14.16
N LEU A 66 51.71 1.22 14.68
CA LEU A 66 50.86 1.27 15.87
C LEU A 66 51.67 1.24 17.17
N LEU A 67 52.81 0.53 17.16
CA LEU A 67 53.66 0.37 18.35
C LEU A 67 54.69 1.51 18.50
N ASN A 68 55.21 2.02 17.39
CA ASN A 68 56.27 3.04 17.36
C ASN A 68 55.77 4.41 16.89
N GLY A 69 54.46 4.67 16.96
CA GLY A 69 53.88 5.96 16.61
C GLY A 69 54.49 7.08 17.46
N PRO A 70 54.82 8.25 16.87
CA PRO A 70 55.31 9.38 17.65
C PRO A 70 54.21 9.83 18.63
N ALA A 71 54.52 9.90 19.92
CA ALA A 71 53.61 10.48 20.91
C ALA A 71 53.30 11.92 20.48
N LYS A 72 52.04 12.22 20.16
CA LYS A 72 51.66 13.56 19.69
C LYS A 72 51.88 14.62 20.77
N ASN A 73 51.69 14.27 22.05
CA ASN A 73 51.84 15.16 23.21
C ASN A 73 52.48 14.41 24.40
N SER A 74 53.21 15.12 25.27
CA SER A 74 53.80 14.55 26.49
C SER A 74 52.76 14.08 27.51
N ASP A 75 51.55 14.64 27.43
CA ASP A 75 50.51 14.49 28.46
C ASP A 75 49.44 13.45 28.07
N SER A 76 49.48 12.91 26.85
CA SER A 76 48.57 11.84 26.40
C SER A 76 49.11 10.46 26.78
N LEU A 77 48.24 9.61 27.31
CA LEU A 77 48.59 8.21 27.59
C LEU A 77 48.93 7.48 26.28
N PRO A 78 49.89 6.54 26.30
CA PRO A 78 50.24 5.77 25.11
C PRO A 78 49.01 4.99 24.59
N TYR A 79 48.92 4.86 23.25
CA TYR A 79 47.85 4.17 22.52
C TYR A 79 46.47 4.83 22.50
N LEU A 80 46.28 5.97 23.17
CA LEU A 80 45.00 6.70 23.12
C LEU A 80 44.75 7.33 21.74
N ASP A 81 45.82 7.75 21.06
CA ASP A 81 45.80 8.34 19.71
C ASP A 81 45.22 7.40 18.64
N ILE A 82 45.17 6.08 18.91
CA ILE A 82 44.56 5.08 18.03
C ILE A 82 43.08 5.36 17.82
N PHE A 83 42.40 5.88 18.85
CA PHE A 83 40.98 6.21 18.75
C PHE A 83 40.73 7.48 17.91
N ASP A 84 41.75 8.29 17.64
CA ASP A 84 41.61 9.47 16.80
C ASP A 84 41.97 9.18 15.33
N GLU A 85 42.41 7.96 14.99
CA GLU A 85 42.77 7.64 13.62
C GLU A 85 41.54 7.56 12.71
N PRO A 86 41.46 8.39 11.66
CA PRO A 86 40.30 8.42 10.77
C PRO A 86 40.14 7.10 10.00
N LYS A 87 41.20 6.30 9.83
CA LYS A 87 41.10 4.97 9.19
C LYS A 87 40.42 3.93 10.09
N LEU A 88 40.63 4.01 11.41
CA LEU A 88 40.03 3.10 12.38
C LEU A 88 38.59 3.55 12.73
N MET A 89 38.38 4.87 12.81
CA MET A 89 37.09 5.49 13.11
C MET A 89 36.19 5.75 11.91
N ALA A 90 36.68 5.65 10.68
CA ALA A 90 35.83 5.65 9.50
C ALA A 90 34.99 4.38 9.55
N THR A 91 33.89 4.37 10.31
CA THR A 91 32.80 3.41 10.14
C THR A 91 32.67 3.19 8.65
N PRO A 92 32.50 1.95 8.19
CA PRO A 92 32.06 1.82 6.82
C PRO A 92 30.74 2.57 6.88
N ALA A 93 30.73 3.79 6.35
CA ALA A 93 29.55 4.34 5.79
C ALA A 93 29.21 3.27 4.75
N GLN A 94 28.44 2.27 5.20
CA GLN A 94 27.33 1.80 4.44
C GLN A 94 26.59 3.09 4.09
N VAL A 95 27.05 3.71 3.02
CA VAL A 95 26.19 4.28 2.02
C VAL A 95 25.37 3.08 1.54
N GLU A 96 24.49 2.57 2.41
CA GLU A 96 23.12 2.39 1.97
C GLU A 96 22.82 3.75 1.38
N ARG A 97 22.88 3.82 0.04
CA ARG A 97 22.24 4.92 -0.66
C ARG A 97 20.93 5.05 0.06
N SER A 98 20.69 6.19 0.68
CA SER A 98 19.39 6.53 1.19
C SER A 98 18.46 6.35 0.00
N VAL A 99 17.85 5.17 -0.08
CA VAL A 99 16.60 4.95 -0.78
C VAL A 99 15.79 6.08 -0.22
N SER A 100 15.52 7.09 -1.06
CA SER A 100 14.98 8.40 -0.68
C SER A 100 14.14 8.26 0.57
N TYR A 101 14.40 9.04 1.63
CA TYR A 101 13.59 9.06 2.85
C TYR A 101 12.12 9.03 2.47
N ASN A 102 11.54 7.83 2.39
CA ASN A 102 10.12 7.68 2.25
C ASN A 102 9.70 7.72 3.71
N GLU A 103 9.72 8.94 4.26
CA GLU A 103 9.45 9.25 5.66
C GLU A 103 8.07 8.71 6.07
N HIS A 104 7.24 8.45 5.06
CA HIS A 104 5.89 7.90 5.14
C HIS A 104 5.81 6.38 4.99
N ARG A 105 6.93 5.66 4.73
CA ARG A 105 6.92 4.20 4.63
C ARG A 105 6.89 3.60 6.05
N PRO A 106 5.84 2.85 6.42
CA PRO A 106 5.77 2.25 7.75
C PRO A 106 6.95 1.29 7.98
N ARG A 107 7.54 1.35 9.18
CA ARG A 107 8.71 0.52 9.56
C ARG A 107 8.40 -0.97 9.71
N LYS A 108 7.12 -1.34 9.76
CA LYS A 108 6.65 -2.73 9.86
C LYS A 108 5.64 -2.99 8.74
N PRO A 109 5.55 -4.23 8.23
CA PRO A 109 4.44 -4.64 7.37
C PRO A 109 3.10 -4.23 7.96
N PRO A 110 2.16 -3.75 7.12
CA PRO A 110 0.78 -3.62 7.52
C PRO A 110 0.22 -4.98 7.98
N PRO A 111 -0.68 -5.00 8.98
CA PRO A 111 -1.22 -6.25 9.54
C PRO A 111 -2.25 -6.93 8.63
N ASP A 112 -2.80 -6.23 7.64
CA ASP A 112 -3.91 -6.65 6.79
C ASP A 112 -3.54 -6.66 5.29
N LEU A 113 -4.20 -7.55 4.54
CA LEU A 113 -3.94 -7.76 3.12
C LEU A 113 -4.21 -6.53 2.24
N PRO A 114 -5.33 -5.78 2.38
CA PRO A 114 -5.57 -4.57 1.58
C PRO A 114 -4.48 -3.52 1.79
N SER A 115 -4.06 -3.30 3.03
CA SER A 115 -2.96 -2.37 3.33
C SER A 115 -1.62 -2.85 2.75
N LEU A 116 -1.37 -4.16 2.70
CA LEU A 116 -0.19 -4.72 2.04
C LEU A 116 -0.20 -4.44 0.52
N LEU A 117 -1.36 -4.62 -0.13
CA LEU A 117 -1.54 -4.30 -1.56
C LEU A 117 -1.34 -2.81 -1.82
N LEU A 118 -1.95 -1.95 -1.00
CA LEU A 118 -1.82 -0.50 -1.11
C LEU A 118 -0.36 -0.05 -0.93
N HIS A 119 0.37 -0.66 0.01
CA HIS A 119 1.80 -0.43 0.16
C HIS A 119 2.60 -0.86 -1.09
N GLY A 120 2.16 -1.94 -1.76
CA GLY A 120 2.62 -2.34 -3.10
C GLY A 120 2.12 -1.46 -4.25
N ARG A 121 1.40 -0.37 -3.97
CA ARG A 121 0.77 0.54 -4.93
C ARG A 121 -0.27 -0.14 -5.82
N ILE A 122 -0.90 -1.19 -5.29
CA ILE A 122 -1.95 -1.95 -5.94
C ILE A 122 -3.30 -1.55 -5.34
N VAL A 123 -4.19 -1.05 -6.19
CA VAL A 123 -5.60 -0.77 -5.88
C VAL A 123 -6.44 -1.85 -6.54
N TYR A 124 -7.25 -2.57 -5.76
CA TYR A 124 -8.05 -3.69 -6.25
C TYR A 124 -9.55 -3.35 -6.24
N ILE A 125 -10.14 -3.27 -7.44
CA ILE A 125 -11.57 -2.99 -7.64
C ILE A 125 -12.29 -4.32 -7.91
N GLY A 126 -12.67 -5.01 -6.84
CA GLY A 126 -13.33 -6.32 -6.89
C GLY A 126 -14.86 -6.31 -6.71
N MET A 127 -15.45 -5.15 -6.39
CA MET A 127 -16.87 -5.01 -6.07
C MET A 127 -17.57 -4.06 -7.05
N PRO A 128 -18.91 -4.09 -7.14
CA PRO A 128 -19.66 -3.04 -7.82
C PRO A 128 -19.33 -1.66 -7.25
N LEU A 129 -19.32 -0.65 -8.11
CA LEU A 129 -19.04 0.74 -7.77
C LEU A 129 -20.26 1.33 -7.06
N VAL A 130 -20.16 1.37 -5.73
CA VAL A 130 -21.10 2.02 -4.82
C VAL A 130 -20.37 3.15 -4.09
N PRO A 131 -21.08 4.14 -3.53
CA PRO A 131 -20.45 5.30 -2.89
C PRO A 131 -19.32 4.96 -1.90
N ALA A 132 -19.52 3.94 -1.05
CA ALA A 132 -18.50 3.51 -0.10
C ALA A 132 -17.24 2.92 -0.76
N VAL A 133 -17.39 2.23 -1.90
CA VAL A 133 -16.27 1.65 -2.65
C VAL A 133 -15.53 2.75 -3.41
N THR A 134 -16.27 3.67 -4.02
CA THR A 134 -15.71 4.84 -4.71
C THR A 134 -14.90 5.72 -3.76
N GLU A 135 -15.44 6.01 -2.58
CA GLU A 135 -14.77 6.81 -1.55
C GLU A 135 -13.41 6.20 -1.19
N LEU A 136 -13.35 4.88 -0.96
CA LEU A 136 -12.11 4.18 -0.66
C LEU A 136 -11.12 4.23 -1.81
N ILE A 137 -11.56 3.95 -3.05
CA ILE A 137 -10.67 3.98 -4.22
C ILE A 137 -10.07 5.38 -4.43
N VAL A 138 -10.89 6.42 -4.34
CA VAL A 138 -10.41 7.80 -4.49
C VAL A 138 -9.43 8.16 -3.38
N ALA A 139 -9.71 7.77 -2.12
CA ALA A 139 -8.81 7.97 -1.00
C ALA A 139 -7.46 7.24 -1.19
N GLU A 140 -7.48 5.98 -1.66
CA GLU A 140 -6.29 5.20 -1.96
C GLU A 140 -5.45 5.85 -3.06
N LEU A 141 -6.07 6.33 -4.15
CA LEU A 141 -5.39 7.02 -5.23
C LEU A 141 -4.72 8.33 -4.77
N MET A 142 -5.43 9.14 -3.99
CA MET A 142 -4.90 10.37 -3.41
C MET A 142 -3.73 10.09 -2.45
N TYR A 143 -3.86 9.04 -1.64
CA TYR A 143 -2.81 8.60 -0.73
C TYR A 143 -1.54 8.16 -1.49
N LEU A 144 -1.69 7.35 -2.54
CA LEU A 144 -0.57 6.88 -3.36
C LEU A 144 0.16 8.02 -4.08
N GLN A 145 -0.57 9.05 -4.52
CA GLN A 145 0.02 10.26 -5.09
C GLN A 145 0.80 11.07 -4.05
N TRP A 146 0.25 11.21 -2.84
CA TRP A 146 0.92 11.93 -1.76
C TRP A 146 2.21 11.22 -1.32
N MET A 147 2.19 9.89 -1.26
CA MET A 147 3.35 9.05 -0.93
C MET A 147 4.49 9.23 -1.94
N ASP A 148 4.20 9.02 -3.23
CA ASP A 148 5.16 9.26 -4.30
C ASP A 148 4.42 9.56 -5.61
N PRO A 149 4.51 10.79 -6.14
CA PRO A 149 3.81 11.18 -7.36
C PRO A 149 4.49 10.67 -8.65
N LYS A 150 5.71 10.11 -8.57
CA LYS A 150 6.46 9.62 -9.74
C LYS A 150 6.24 8.14 -10.01
N GLN A 151 5.98 7.36 -8.97
CA GLN A 151 5.82 5.91 -9.11
C GLN A 151 4.46 5.54 -9.72
N PRO A 152 4.40 4.49 -10.55
CA PRO A 152 3.14 4.04 -11.15
C PRO A 152 2.18 3.50 -10.09
N ILE A 153 0.89 3.53 -10.41
CA ILE A 153 -0.19 2.94 -9.62
C ILE A 153 -0.81 1.81 -10.44
N TYR A 154 -1.02 0.65 -9.82
CA TYR A 154 -1.58 -0.52 -10.48
C TYR A 154 -3.02 -0.72 -10.03
N ILE A 155 -3.97 -0.58 -10.96
CA ILE A 155 -5.40 -0.78 -10.70
C ILE A 155 -5.81 -2.13 -11.30
N TYR A 156 -6.13 -3.07 -10.44
CA TYR A 156 -6.66 -4.38 -10.83
C TYR A 156 -8.18 -4.34 -10.79
N ILE A 157 -8.81 -4.69 -11.90
CA ILE A 157 -10.24 -4.54 -12.12
C ILE A 157 -10.89 -5.92 -12.28
N ASN A 158 -11.83 -6.19 -11.38
CA ASN A 158 -12.77 -7.30 -11.46
C ASN A 158 -14.13 -6.80 -10.93
N SER A 159 -14.78 -5.93 -11.71
CA SER A 159 -15.99 -5.24 -11.29
C SER A 159 -17.01 -5.16 -12.41
N THR A 160 -18.27 -5.27 -12.00
CA THR A 160 -19.44 -5.15 -12.86
C THR A 160 -19.85 -3.69 -13.11
N GLY A 161 -19.08 -2.72 -12.61
CA GLY A 161 -19.41 -1.29 -12.68
C GLY A 161 -20.50 -0.92 -11.67
N THR A 162 -21.49 -0.13 -12.09
CA THR A 162 -22.60 0.32 -11.21
C THR A 162 -23.74 -0.70 -11.09
N THR A 163 -23.66 -1.81 -11.83
CA THR A 163 -24.65 -2.89 -11.82
C THR A 163 -24.12 -4.12 -11.10
N ARG A 164 -24.98 -4.88 -10.41
CA ARG A 164 -24.67 -6.24 -9.92
C ARG A 164 -24.84 -7.28 -11.02
N ASP A 165 -24.36 -8.49 -10.76
CA ASP A 165 -24.54 -9.65 -11.62
C ASP A 165 -26.02 -9.99 -11.86
N ASP A 166 -26.88 -9.71 -10.87
CA ASP A 166 -28.34 -9.87 -10.96
C ASP A 166 -29.02 -8.88 -11.93
N GLY A 167 -28.26 -7.91 -12.46
CA GLY A 167 -28.75 -6.87 -13.37
C GLY A 167 -29.36 -5.65 -12.67
N GLU A 168 -29.40 -5.65 -11.33
CA GLU A 168 -29.82 -4.49 -10.54
C GLU A 168 -28.75 -3.39 -10.54
N THR A 169 -29.19 -2.12 -10.65
CA THR A 169 -28.33 -0.95 -10.51
C THR A 169 -28.13 -0.63 -9.03
N VAL A 170 -26.88 -0.68 -8.56
CA VAL A 170 -26.52 -0.47 -7.14
C VAL A 170 -25.85 0.88 -6.92
N GLY A 171 -25.19 1.41 -7.95
CA GLY A 171 -24.52 2.70 -7.92
C GLY A 171 -25.08 3.66 -8.95
N MET A 172 -24.78 4.94 -8.75
CA MET A 172 -25.03 5.97 -9.75
C MET A 172 -23.87 6.02 -10.74
N GLU A 173 -24.11 6.49 -11.96
CA GLU A 173 -23.07 6.66 -12.98
C GLU A 173 -21.94 7.59 -12.51
N SER A 174 -22.26 8.54 -11.63
CA SER A 174 -21.32 9.45 -10.98
C SER A 174 -20.20 8.73 -10.23
N GLU A 175 -20.43 7.53 -9.72
CA GLU A 175 -19.41 6.75 -8.99
C GLU A 175 -18.24 6.39 -9.91
N GLY A 176 -18.55 5.93 -11.12
CA GLY A 176 -17.53 5.64 -12.13
C GLY A 176 -16.82 6.90 -12.62
N PHE A 177 -17.56 8.00 -12.78
CA PHE A 177 -16.98 9.28 -13.21
C PHE A 177 -16.06 9.90 -12.16
N ALA A 178 -16.39 9.77 -10.87
CA ALA A 178 -15.55 10.27 -9.79
C ALA A 178 -14.18 9.58 -9.76
N ILE A 179 -14.14 8.25 -9.92
CA ILE A 179 -12.88 7.50 -10.00
C ILE A 179 -12.12 7.89 -11.27
N TYR A 180 -12.82 8.01 -12.40
CA TYR A 180 -12.23 8.42 -13.66
C TYR A 180 -11.56 9.80 -13.56
N ASP A 181 -12.25 10.78 -13.00
CA ASP A 181 -11.71 12.14 -12.85
C ASP A 181 -10.55 12.16 -11.86
N ALA A 182 -10.63 11.37 -10.77
CA ALA A 182 -9.51 11.19 -9.84
C ALA A 182 -8.29 10.63 -10.59
N MET A 183 -8.45 9.57 -11.40
CA MET A 183 -7.37 9.01 -12.23
C MET A 183 -6.75 10.06 -13.17
N MET A 184 -7.56 10.89 -13.81
CA MET A 184 -7.06 11.94 -14.73
C MET A 184 -6.37 13.10 -14.00
N GLN A 185 -6.69 13.33 -12.72
CA GLN A 185 -6.07 14.38 -11.91
C GLN A 185 -4.69 13.99 -11.37
N LEU A 186 -4.42 12.68 -11.19
CA LEU A 186 -3.14 12.23 -10.64
C LEU A 186 -1.98 12.55 -11.58
N LYS A 187 -0.80 12.80 -11.01
CA LYS A 187 0.45 12.93 -11.77
C LYS A 187 1.08 11.58 -12.11
N ASN A 188 0.66 10.53 -11.39
CA ASN A 188 1.19 9.19 -11.49
C ASN A 188 0.77 8.52 -12.80
N GLU A 189 1.63 7.64 -13.32
CA GLU A 189 1.23 6.71 -14.39
C GLU A 189 0.28 5.65 -13.81
N ILE A 190 -0.82 5.36 -14.53
CA ILE A 190 -1.88 4.46 -14.05
C ILE A 190 -1.93 3.24 -14.96
N HIS A 191 -1.57 2.09 -14.39
CA HIS A 191 -1.57 0.81 -15.09
C HIS A 191 -2.85 0.07 -14.73
N THR A 192 -3.67 -0.26 -15.72
CA THR A 192 -4.95 -0.94 -15.50
C THR A 192 -4.84 -2.40 -15.94
N VAL A 193 -5.35 -3.32 -15.12
CA VAL A 193 -5.31 -4.77 -15.40
C VAL A 193 -6.69 -5.37 -15.18
N ALA A 194 -7.33 -5.85 -16.23
CA ALA A 194 -8.57 -6.62 -16.10
C ALA A 194 -8.27 -8.11 -15.83
N VAL A 195 -8.76 -8.62 -14.70
CA VAL A 195 -8.52 -10.01 -14.24
C VAL A 195 -9.69 -10.93 -14.54
N GLY A 196 -10.91 -10.48 -14.24
CA GLY A 196 -12.13 -11.28 -14.39
C GLY A 196 -13.13 -10.58 -15.31
N ALA A 197 -13.86 -9.61 -14.77
CA ALA A 197 -14.82 -8.82 -15.53
C ALA A 197 -14.54 -7.31 -15.40
N ALA A 198 -14.67 -6.58 -16.50
CA ALA A 198 -14.67 -5.12 -16.52
C ALA A 198 -15.89 -4.64 -17.31
N ILE A 199 -16.98 -4.33 -16.61
CA ILE A 199 -18.28 -4.07 -17.22
C ILE A 199 -18.71 -2.62 -17.01
N GLY A 200 -19.29 -2.01 -18.04
CA GLY A 200 -19.87 -0.67 -18.00
C GLY A 200 -18.81 0.37 -17.63
N GLN A 201 -18.99 0.99 -16.46
CA GLN A 201 -18.09 2.02 -15.92
C GLN A 201 -16.74 1.41 -15.53
N ALA A 202 -16.68 0.14 -15.10
CA ALA A 202 -15.41 -0.53 -14.88
C ALA A 202 -14.64 -0.74 -16.21
N CYS A 203 -15.35 -0.93 -17.33
CA CYS A 203 -14.73 -0.95 -18.66
C CYS A 203 -14.19 0.42 -19.07
N LEU A 204 -14.88 1.51 -18.69
CA LEU A 204 -14.35 2.87 -18.85
C LEU A 204 -13.06 3.06 -18.06
N LEU A 205 -13.04 2.66 -16.77
CA LEU A 205 -11.84 2.76 -15.93
C LEU A 205 -10.68 1.95 -16.52
N LEU A 206 -10.95 0.75 -17.03
CA LEU A 206 -9.95 -0.06 -17.73
C LEU A 206 -9.34 0.69 -18.93
N ALA A 207 -10.20 1.28 -19.78
CA ALA A 207 -9.78 2.02 -20.95
C ALA A 207 -9.04 3.34 -20.61
N ALA A 208 -9.35 3.93 -19.46
CA ALA A 208 -8.80 5.19 -18.98
C ALA A 208 -7.38 5.10 -18.41
N GLY A 209 -6.82 3.90 -18.26
CA GLY A 209 -5.42 3.71 -17.89
C GLY A 209 -4.46 4.40 -18.88
N THR A 210 -3.23 4.61 -18.44
CA THR A 210 -2.19 5.21 -19.29
C THR A 210 -1.97 4.36 -20.54
N LYS A 211 -2.04 4.99 -21.72
CA LYS A 211 -1.89 4.32 -23.01
C LYS A 211 -0.55 3.57 -23.09
N GLY A 212 -0.60 2.30 -23.46
CA GLY A 212 0.54 1.37 -23.46
C GLY A 212 0.60 0.45 -22.24
N TYR A 213 -0.12 0.81 -21.16
CA TYR A 213 -0.17 0.11 -19.87
C TYR A 213 -1.59 -0.34 -19.47
N ARG A 214 -2.47 -0.54 -20.47
CA ARG A 214 -3.80 -1.13 -20.28
C ARG A 214 -3.75 -2.60 -20.63
N PHE A 215 -4.00 -3.46 -19.65
CA PHE A 215 -3.80 -4.90 -19.74
C PHE A 215 -5.08 -5.68 -19.47
N MET A 216 -5.16 -6.88 -20.04
CA MET A 216 -6.24 -7.82 -19.79
C MET A 216 -5.72 -9.25 -19.74
N MET A 217 -6.24 -10.03 -18.78
CA MET A 217 -6.04 -11.46 -18.74
C MET A 217 -6.87 -12.15 -19.83
N PRO A 218 -6.50 -13.35 -20.30
CA PRO A 218 -6.97 -13.82 -21.60
C PRO A 218 -8.39 -14.38 -21.56
N HIS A 219 -8.80 -14.82 -20.37
CA HIS A 219 -10.18 -15.23 -20.07
C HIS A 219 -11.02 -14.12 -19.44
N ALA A 220 -10.44 -12.93 -19.21
CA ALA A 220 -11.20 -11.81 -18.70
C ALA A 220 -12.17 -11.31 -19.79
N LYS A 221 -13.30 -10.74 -19.36
CA LYS A 221 -14.33 -10.19 -20.23
C LYS A 221 -14.49 -8.70 -19.98
N ALA A 222 -14.55 -7.93 -21.05
CA ALA A 222 -14.90 -6.53 -21.00
C ALA A 222 -16.30 -6.38 -21.58
N MET A 223 -17.11 -5.51 -21.02
CA MET A 223 -18.43 -5.23 -21.58
C MET A 223 -18.73 -3.75 -21.55
N ILE A 224 -19.17 -3.23 -22.70
CA ILE A 224 -19.72 -1.88 -22.79
C ILE A 224 -21.25 -2.01 -22.90
N GLN A 225 -21.98 -1.27 -22.07
CA GLN A 225 -23.44 -1.23 -22.08
C GLN A 225 -23.92 0.19 -21.78
N GLN A 226 -25.15 0.51 -22.19
CA GLN A 226 -25.77 1.78 -21.83
C GLN A 226 -26.05 1.87 -20.32
N PRO A 227 -25.90 3.08 -19.74
CA PRO A 227 -26.44 3.39 -18.42
C PRO A 227 -27.93 3.03 -18.35
N ARG A 228 -28.33 2.47 -17.22
CA ARG A 228 -29.71 2.07 -16.96
C ARG A 228 -30.40 3.15 -16.14
N VAL A 229 -31.66 3.43 -16.46
CA VAL A 229 -32.49 4.22 -15.56
C VAL A 229 -32.81 3.31 -14.35
N PRO A 230 -32.43 3.69 -13.12
CA PRO A 230 -32.72 2.88 -11.94
C PRO A 230 -34.24 2.70 -11.83
N SER A 231 -34.67 1.49 -11.45
CA SER A 231 -36.09 1.18 -11.26
C SER A 231 -36.62 1.95 -10.06
N SER A 232 -37.17 3.12 -10.32
CA SER A 232 -37.98 3.85 -9.35
C SER A 232 -39.44 3.54 -9.61
N GLY A 233 -40.19 3.22 -8.55
CA GLY A 233 -41.63 2.89 -8.64
C GLY A 233 -42.50 4.05 -9.14
N LEU A 234 -43.72 4.16 -8.61
CA LEU A 234 -44.63 5.24 -9.02
C LEU A 234 -44.02 6.61 -8.66
N MET A 235 -43.85 7.45 -9.68
CA MET A 235 -43.26 8.78 -9.56
C MET A 235 -44.04 9.82 -10.35
N PRO A 236 -43.97 11.11 -9.95
CA PRO A 236 -44.51 12.20 -10.75
C PRO A 236 -43.91 12.26 -12.16
N ALA A 237 -44.72 12.64 -13.14
CA ALA A 237 -44.29 12.73 -14.55
C ALA A 237 -43.13 13.72 -14.76
N SER A 238 -43.09 14.81 -13.98
CA SER A 238 -41.99 15.78 -13.97
C SER A 238 -40.65 15.13 -13.63
N ASP A 239 -40.65 14.28 -12.61
CA ASP A 239 -39.44 13.68 -12.06
C ASP A 239 -38.91 12.58 -12.99
N VAL A 240 -39.81 11.84 -13.63
CA VAL A 240 -39.48 10.88 -14.69
C VAL A 240 -38.75 11.59 -15.84
N LEU A 241 -39.26 12.74 -16.29
CA LEU A 241 -38.63 13.52 -17.36
C LEU A 241 -37.23 14.00 -16.97
N ILE A 242 -37.06 14.49 -15.73
CA ILE A 242 -35.76 14.96 -15.21
C ILE A 242 -34.75 13.81 -15.18
N ARG A 243 -35.13 12.65 -14.64
CA ARG A 243 -34.25 11.48 -14.56
C ARG A 243 -33.89 10.91 -15.94
N ALA A 244 -34.86 10.87 -16.85
CA ALA A 244 -34.60 10.41 -18.22
C ALA A 244 -33.57 11.31 -18.92
N LYS A 245 -33.68 12.64 -18.77
CA LYS A 245 -32.69 13.58 -19.29
C LYS A 245 -31.31 13.36 -18.68
N GLU A 246 -31.23 13.15 -17.38
CA GLU A 246 -29.96 12.91 -16.69
C GLU A 246 -29.27 11.62 -17.18
N VAL A 247 -30.01 10.52 -17.34
CA VAL A 247 -29.44 9.26 -17.85
C VAL A 247 -28.98 9.39 -19.30
N ILE A 248 -29.69 10.18 -20.12
CA ILE A 248 -29.27 10.51 -21.49
C ILE A 248 -27.96 11.29 -21.48
N THR A 249 -27.81 12.28 -20.59
CA THR A 249 -26.55 13.04 -20.42
C THR A 249 -25.41 12.12 -20.01
N ASN A 250 -25.62 11.26 -19.02
CA ASN A 250 -24.60 10.32 -18.54
C ASN A 250 -24.18 9.33 -19.62
N ARG A 251 -25.14 8.84 -20.42
CA ARG A 251 -24.86 8.02 -21.61
C ARG A 251 -23.98 8.76 -22.61
N ASP A 252 -24.32 10.00 -22.96
CA ASP A 252 -23.53 10.79 -23.91
C ASP A 252 -22.12 11.09 -23.41
N THR A 253 -21.97 11.36 -22.12
CA THR A 253 -20.67 11.52 -21.46
C THR A 253 -19.86 10.22 -21.54
N LEU A 254 -20.45 9.08 -21.19
CA LEU A 254 -19.78 7.78 -21.25
C LEU A 254 -19.31 7.45 -22.68
N VAL A 255 -20.13 7.67 -23.71
CA VAL A 255 -19.74 7.46 -25.12
C VAL A 255 -18.54 8.34 -25.49
N LYS A 256 -18.57 9.62 -25.12
CA LYS A 256 -17.46 10.55 -25.41
C LYS A 256 -16.16 10.11 -24.74
N LEU A 257 -16.23 9.70 -23.48
CA LEU A 257 -15.05 9.24 -22.73
C LEU A 257 -14.49 7.93 -23.32
N LEU A 258 -15.35 6.95 -23.63
CA LEU A 258 -14.93 5.72 -24.28
C LEU A 258 -14.32 5.98 -25.66
N SER A 259 -14.93 6.86 -26.47
CA SER A 259 -14.39 7.28 -27.76
C SER A 259 -12.99 7.90 -27.62
N LYS A 260 -12.78 8.77 -26.63
CA LYS A 260 -11.49 9.41 -26.34
C LYS A 260 -10.38 8.37 -26.08
N HIS A 261 -10.66 7.34 -25.28
CA HIS A 261 -9.66 6.36 -24.85
C HIS A 261 -9.47 5.19 -25.80
N THR A 262 -10.51 4.81 -26.54
CA THR A 262 -10.46 3.73 -27.53
C THR A 262 -9.94 4.20 -28.90
N GLY A 263 -10.08 5.49 -29.21
CA GLY A 263 -9.74 6.05 -30.52
C GLY A 263 -10.83 5.84 -31.59
N ASN A 264 -11.95 5.20 -31.23
CA ASN A 264 -13.10 5.04 -32.12
C ASN A 264 -13.93 6.33 -32.19
N SER A 265 -14.70 6.50 -33.27
CA SER A 265 -15.64 7.62 -33.37
C SER A 265 -16.78 7.50 -32.35
N VAL A 266 -17.32 8.65 -31.92
CA VAL A 266 -18.46 8.73 -31.00
C VAL A 266 -19.67 7.93 -31.54
N GLU A 267 -19.89 7.98 -32.86
CA GLU A 267 -20.98 7.25 -33.52
C GLU A 267 -20.77 5.73 -33.47
N ALA A 268 -19.54 5.25 -33.71
CA ALA A 268 -19.22 3.84 -33.64
C ALA A 268 -19.45 3.28 -32.22
N VAL A 269 -18.94 4.00 -31.20
CA VAL A 269 -19.15 3.62 -29.80
C VAL A 269 -20.63 3.67 -29.42
N SER A 270 -21.36 4.71 -29.83
CA SER A 270 -22.79 4.84 -29.55
C SER A 270 -23.61 3.69 -30.16
N ASN A 271 -23.29 3.30 -31.39
CA ASN A 271 -23.95 2.20 -32.08
C ASN A 271 -23.70 0.86 -31.41
N VAL A 272 -22.45 0.58 -31.04
CA VAL A 272 -22.08 -0.67 -30.33
C VAL A 272 -22.74 -0.72 -28.94
N MET A 273 -22.76 0.41 -28.23
CA MET A 273 -23.31 0.50 -26.87
C MET A 273 -24.85 0.37 -26.81
N LYS A 274 -25.57 0.39 -27.95
CA LYS A 274 -27.04 0.20 -28.00
C LYS A 274 -27.52 -1.06 -27.29
N ARG A 275 -26.70 -2.10 -27.27
CA ARG A 275 -26.93 -3.35 -26.55
C ARG A 275 -25.66 -3.72 -25.77
N PRO A 276 -25.76 -4.62 -24.78
CA PRO A 276 -24.58 -5.16 -24.13
C PRO A 276 -23.62 -5.76 -25.17
N TYR A 277 -22.42 -5.21 -25.25
CA TYR A 277 -21.37 -5.67 -26.16
C TYR A 277 -20.23 -6.29 -25.36
N TYR A 278 -20.18 -7.62 -25.36
CA TYR A 278 -19.13 -8.39 -24.71
C TYR A 278 -17.91 -8.48 -25.61
N MET A 279 -16.75 -8.31 -25.01
CA MET A 279 -15.45 -8.37 -25.66
C MET A 279 -14.56 -9.35 -24.94
N ASP A 280 -13.99 -10.26 -25.72
CA ASP A 280 -12.89 -11.11 -25.29
C ASP A 280 -11.60 -10.30 -25.28
N SER A 281 -10.54 -10.81 -24.68
CA SER A 281 -9.25 -10.11 -24.61
C SER A 281 -8.72 -9.66 -25.97
N THR A 282 -8.90 -10.46 -27.02
CA THR A 282 -8.54 -10.10 -28.41
C THR A 282 -9.43 -8.98 -28.95
N THR A 283 -10.75 -9.14 -28.86
CA THR A 283 -11.73 -8.14 -29.31
C THR A 283 -11.58 -6.82 -28.56
N ALA A 284 -11.31 -6.85 -27.26
CA ALA A 284 -11.10 -5.67 -26.43
C ALA A 284 -9.84 -4.91 -26.87
N LYS A 285 -8.80 -5.62 -27.30
CA LYS A 285 -7.58 -5.02 -27.86
C LYS A 285 -7.84 -4.39 -29.22
N GLU A 286 -8.55 -5.09 -30.11
CA GLU A 286 -8.95 -4.57 -31.43
C GLU A 286 -9.84 -3.33 -31.31
N PHE A 287 -10.77 -3.34 -30.35
CA PHE A 287 -11.64 -2.20 -30.07
C PHE A 287 -10.88 -1.02 -29.41
N GLY A 288 -9.67 -1.24 -28.90
CA GLY A 288 -8.83 -0.21 -28.28
C GLY A 288 -9.11 0.04 -26.78
N VAL A 289 -9.85 -0.85 -26.11
CA VAL A 289 -10.05 -0.82 -24.64
C VAL A 289 -8.74 -1.09 -23.92
N ILE A 290 -7.93 -1.99 -24.46
CA ILE A 290 -6.67 -2.44 -23.88
C ILE A 290 -5.55 -2.39 -24.91
N ASP A 291 -4.31 -2.38 -24.45
CA ASP A 291 -3.13 -2.37 -25.30
C ASP A 291 -2.49 -3.76 -25.41
N LYS A 292 -2.47 -4.53 -24.32
CA LYS A 292 -1.74 -5.80 -24.23
C LYS A 292 -2.55 -6.87 -23.52
N ILE A 293 -2.43 -8.11 -24.00
CA ILE A 293 -3.03 -9.30 -23.39
C ILE A 293 -1.92 -9.99 -22.59
N LEU A 294 -2.16 -10.23 -21.30
CA LEU A 294 -1.23 -10.92 -20.41
C LEU A 294 -1.57 -12.40 -20.37
N TRP A 295 -0.82 -13.28 -21.05
CA TRP A 295 -1.10 -14.74 -21.06
C TRP A 295 0.04 -15.63 -20.54
N ARG A 296 1.23 -15.12 -20.27
CA ARG A 296 2.38 -15.87 -19.74
C ARG A 296 3.52 -14.89 -19.44
N GLY A 297 4.29 -15.12 -18.37
CA GLY A 297 5.42 -14.27 -17.96
C GLY A 297 5.24 -13.52 -16.64
N GLN A 298 4.15 -13.76 -15.92
CA GLN A 298 3.99 -13.27 -14.55
C GLN A 298 5.11 -13.78 -13.64
N GLU A 299 5.70 -14.94 -13.92
CA GLU A 299 6.91 -15.40 -13.24
C GLU A 299 8.09 -14.44 -13.36
N LYS A 300 8.29 -13.72 -14.47
CA LYS A 300 9.40 -12.74 -14.58
C LYS A 300 9.08 -11.44 -13.85
N ILE A 301 7.85 -10.95 -13.98
CA ILE A 301 7.39 -9.72 -13.31
C ILE A 301 7.25 -9.94 -11.79
N MET A 302 6.85 -11.15 -11.37
CA MET A 302 6.75 -11.57 -9.96
C MET A 302 8.07 -12.11 -9.41
N ALA A 303 9.01 -12.61 -10.22
CA ALA A 303 10.37 -12.92 -9.78
C ALA A 303 11.20 -11.65 -9.53
N ASP A 304 10.89 -10.55 -10.24
CA ASP A 304 11.45 -9.23 -9.93
C ASP A 304 10.85 -8.64 -8.64
N VAL A 305 9.69 -9.12 -8.20
CA VAL A 305 9.14 -8.80 -6.88
C VAL A 305 9.85 -9.70 -5.87
N ALA A 306 10.48 -9.10 -4.86
CA ALA A 306 11.17 -9.86 -3.81
C ALA A 306 10.23 -10.90 -3.19
N SER A 307 10.74 -12.12 -2.96
CA SER A 307 9.99 -13.17 -2.28
C SER A 307 9.53 -12.66 -0.89
N PRO A 308 8.40 -13.14 -0.34
CA PRO A 308 7.93 -12.71 0.97
C PRO A 308 9.01 -12.83 2.06
N GLU A 309 9.83 -13.88 1.99
CA GLU A 309 10.95 -14.12 2.92
C GLU A 309 12.08 -13.09 2.75
N ASP A 310 12.41 -12.72 1.51
CA ASP A 310 13.42 -11.69 1.22
C ASP A 310 12.90 -10.29 1.57
N TRP A 311 11.59 -10.08 1.43
CA TRP A 311 10.92 -8.86 1.85
C TRP A 311 10.91 -8.73 3.38
N ASP A 312 10.56 -9.80 4.10
CA ASP A 312 10.56 -9.87 5.57
C ASP A 312 11.97 -9.68 6.13
N LYS A 313 12.98 -10.29 5.51
CA LYS A 313 14.40 -10.07 5.85
C LYS A 313 14.82 -8.61 5.65
N ASN A 314 14.44 -8.00 4.53
CA ASN A 314 14.73 -6.58 4.25
C ASN A 314 13.95 -5.62 5.18
N ALA A 315 12.76 -6.02 5.63
CA ALA A 315 11.95 -5.28 6.60
C ALA A 315 12.39 -5.52 8.06
N GLY A 316 13.40 -6.38 8.29
CA GLY A 316 13.91 -6.71 9.62
C GLY A 316 12.96 -7.57 10.45
N VAL A 317 11.98 -8.23 9.82
CA VAL A 317 11.06 -9.16 10.46
C VAL A 317 11.81 -10.48 10.64
N LYS A 318 12.06 -10.87 11.90
CA LYS A 318 12.62 -12.18 12.23
C LYS A 318 11.46 -13.16 12.36
N VAL A 319 11.46 -14.19 11.52
CA VAL A 319 10.61 -15.37 11.75
C VAL A 319 11.02 -15.96 13.09
N VAL A 320 10.07 -16.04 14.02
CA VAL A 320 10.28 -16.73 15.29
C VAL A 320 10.02 -18.18 14.98
N ASP A 321 11.09 -18.96 14.78
CA ASP A 321 10.95 -20.41 14.61
C ASP A 321 10.22 -20.98 15.84
N GLU A 322 9.19 -21.78 15.58
CA GLU A 322 8.32 -22.37 16.60
C GLU A 322 9.13 -23.26 17.58
N LEU A 323 8.84 -23.09 18.88
CA LEU A 323 9.38 -23.83 20.01
C LEU A 323 8.95 -25.31 20.04
#